data_AF-A0A2C6A2A4-F1
#
_entry.id   AF-A0A2C6A2A4-F1
#
_cell.length_a   1.000
_cell.length_b   1.000
_cell.length_c   1.000
_cell.angle_alpha   90.00
_cell.angle_beta   90.00
_cell.angle_gamma   90.00
#
_symmetry.space_group_name_H-M   'P 1'
#
loop_
_entity.id
_entity.type
_entity.pdbx_description
1 polymer ?
#
loop_
_entity_poly.entity_id
_entity_poly.type
_entity_poly.pdbx_seq_one_letter_code
_entity_poly.pdbx_strand_id
1 'polypeptide(L)'
;MDGANLAATLALLLVQNADDIENFTKSRLNEISPHFHSLTLLDLFQSEPVLIALELLRSAASADKARQQVIHKALHLMATTILSANKDTKLKKSNVIGRFLQSHVLGLMARLTDVINDSISTHPPITEQRSCIRTLEEMIRVCKGYARIARPQISACLLSAISQDALREASFSCWVAMLTNLEEEDVEALIEATFFITIRVTPDTGH
;
A
#
# COMPACT_ATOMS: atom_id res chain seq x y z
N MET A 1 -4.25 14.46 19.06
CA MET A 1 -4.59 13.30 18.21
C MET A 1 -3.28 12.59 17.93
N ASP A 2 -3.17 11.28 18.16
CA ASP A 2 -1.98 10.55 17.74
C ASP A 2 -1.95 10.41 16.20
N GLY A 3 -0.77 10.12 15.63
CA GLY A 3 -0.58 10.08 14.17
C GLY A 3 -1.42 9.01 13.47
N ALA A 4 -1.70 7.89 14.15
CA ALA A 4 -2.51 6.80 13.61
C ALA A 4 -3.99 7.19 13.47
N ASN A 5 -4.59 7.82 14.48
CA ASN A 5 -5.97 8.28 14.40
C ASN A 5 -6.15 9.38 13.36
N LEU A 6 -5.17 10.28 13.23
CA LEU A 6 -5.18 11.30 12.19
C LEU A 6 -5.13 10.67 10.79
N ALA A 7 -4.25 9.70 10.58
CA ALA A 7 -4.11 9.02 9.30
C ALA A 7 -5.40 8.31 8.88
N ALA A 8 -6.03 7.55 9.79
CA ALA A 8 -7.30 6.88 9.53
C ALA A 8 -8.43 7.88 9.23
N THR A 9 -8.49 9.00 9.97
CA THR A 9 -9.49 10.05 9.75
C THR A 9 -9.31 10.72 8.39
N LEU A 10 -8.08 11.07 8.01
CA LEU A 10 -7.78 11.65 6.71
C LEU A 10 -8.14 10.68 5.58
N ALA A 11 -7.71 9.42 5.68
CA ALA A 11 -8.03 8.40 4.69
C ALA A 11 -9.55 8.26 4.50
N LEU A 12 -10.32 8.27 5.59
CA LEU A 12 -11.78 8.23 5.55
C LEU A 12 -12.40 9.46 4.87
N LEU A 13 -11.93 10.68 5.21
CA LEU A 13 -12.47 11.92 4.66
C LEU A 13 -12.18 12.06 3.16
N LEU A 14 -11.00 11.64 2.70
CA LEU A 14 -10.57 11.77 1.30
C LEU A 14 -11.33 10.86 0.32
N VAL A 15 -12.05 9.87 0.82
CA VAL A 15 -12.79 8.90 -0.01
C VAL A 15 -14.31 9.13 0.06
N GLN A 16 -14.73 10.26 0.63
CA GLN A 16 -16.13 10.66 0.65
C GLN A 16 -16.59 11.17 -0.72
N ASN A 17 -17.89 11.05 -0.99
CA ASN A 17 -18.48 11.61 -2.20
C ASN A 17 -18.67 13.12 -1.99
N ALA A 18 -17.71 13.91 -2.45
CA ALA A 18 -17.76 15.37 -2.46
C ALA A 18 -17.24 15.89 -3.80
N ASP A 19 -17.83 16.98 -4.29
CA ASP A 19 -17.40 17.63 -5.53
C ASP A 19 -15.99 18.24 -5.39
N ASP A 20 -15.72 18.83 -4.21
CA ASP A 20 -14.42 19.34 -3.82
C ASP A 20 -13.97 18.64 -2.53
N ILE A 21 -13.22 17.55 -2.70
CA ILE A 21 -12.77 16.70 -1.61
C ILE A 21 -11.78 17.40 -0.69
N GLU A 22 -11.00 18.34 -1.21
CA GLU A 22 -10.00 19.09 -0.45
C GLU A 22 -10.69 20.04 0.53
N ASN A 23 -11.59 20.87 0.01
CA ASN A 23 -12.36 21.80 0.82
C ASN A 23 -13.29 21.07 1.80
N PHE A 24 -13.92 19.98 1.37
CA PHE A 24 -14.73 19.13 2.26
C PHE A 24 -13.91 18.57 3.42
N THR A 25 -12.74 17.97 3.13
CA THR A 25 -11.86 17.40 4.17
C THR A 25 -11.41 18.50 5.14
N LYS A 26 -11.03 19.67 4.60
CA LYS A 26 -10.58 20.80 5.40
C LYS A 26 -11.69 21.36 6.30
N SER A 27 -12.90 21.51 5.78
CA SER A 27 -14.04 22.02 6.56
C SER A 27 -14.39 21.08 7.71
N ARG A 28 -14.42 19.76 7.46
CA ARG A 28 -14.72 18.76 8.49
C ARG A 28 -13.68 18.74 9.61
N LEU A 29 -12.40 18.87 9.29
CA LEU A 29 -11.36 18.95 10.31
C LEU A 29 -11.46 20.24 11.13
N ASN A 30 -11.75 21.37 10.48
CA ASN A 30 -11.91 22.67 11.15
C ASN A 30 -13.13 22.70 12.10
N GLU A 31 -14.21 21.98 11.77
CA GLU A 31 -15.38 21.82 12.65
C GLU A 31 -15.04 21.07 13.96
N ILE A 32 -14.03 20.19 13.94
CA ILE A 32 -13.67 19.36 15.10
C ILE A 32 -12.80 20.13 16.10
N SER A 33 -11.81 20.90 15.63
CA SER A 33 -10.87 21.58 16.53
C SER A 33 -10.22 22.82 15.91
N PRO A 34 -10.05 23.90 16.71
CA PRO A 34 -9.35 25.10 16.24
C PRO A 34 -7.92 24.88 15.77
N HIS A 35 -7.27 23.81 16.24
CA HIS A 35 -5.91 23.43 15.86
C HIS A 35 -5.76 23.22 14.35
N PHE A 36 -6.81 22.74 13.67
CA PHE A 36 -6.76 22.47 12.24
C PHE A 36 -6.84 23.73 11.37
N HIS A 37 -7.33 24.87 11.89
CA HIS A 37 -7.51 26.07 11.08
C HIS A 37 -6.19 26.58 10.46
N SER A 38 -5.08 26.44 11.18
CA SER A 38 -3.76 26.91 10.72
C SER A 38 -3.03 25.92 9.81
N LEU A 39 -3.49 24.68 9.72
CA LEU A 39 -2.81 23.63 8.95
C LEU A 39 -3.37 23.57 7.53
N THR A 40 -2.53 23.37 6.53
CA THR A 40 -2.97 23.03 5.17
C THR A 40 -3.15 21.52 5.04
N LEU A 41 -3.78 21.05 3.96
CA LEU A 41 -3.79 19.61 3.65
C LEU A 41 -2.38 19.08 3.38
N LEU A 42 -1.48 19.91 2.83
CA LEU A 42 -0.08 19.54 2.67
C LEU A 42 0.58 19.26 4.02
N ASP A 43 0.40 20.13 5.02
CA ASP A 43 0.96 19.95 6.36
C ASP A 43 0.46 18.64 7.01
N LEU A 44 -0.83 18.36 6.82
CA LEU A 44 -1.48 17.14 7.32
C LEU A 44 -1.00 15.87 6.59
N PHE A 45 -0.76 15.94 5.29
CA PHE A 45 -0.22 14.80 4.54
C PHE A 45 1.25 14.55 4.86
N GLN A 46 2.03 15.61 5.08
CA GLN A 46 3.45 15.51 5.42
C GLN A 46 3.70 15.06 6.86
N SER A 47 2.73 15.20 7.77
CA SER A 47 2.90 14.74 9.14
C SER A 47 3.02 13.22 9.25
N GLU A 48 2.19 12.47 8.50
CA GLU A 48 2.11 11.01 8.60
C GLU A 48 1.94 10.32 7.22
N PRO A 49 2.82 10.57 6.25
CA PRO A 49 2.60 10.14 4.86
C PRO A 49 2.52 8.62 4.70
N VAL A 50 3.33 7.88 5.47
CA VAL A 50 3.34 6.41 5.45
C VAL A 50 2.01 5.86 5.99
N LEU A 51 1.52 6.39 7.12
CA LEU A 51 0.30 5.88 7.75
C LEU A 51 -0.94 6.22 6.91
N ILE A 52 -1.04 7.44 6.37
CA ILE A 52 -2.16 7.83 5.51
C ILE A 52 -2.20 6.96 4.26
N ALA A 53 -1.06 6.77 3.60
CA ALA A 53 -0.97 5.91 2.42
C ALA A 53 -1.33 4.45 2.75
N LEU A 54 -0.89 3.94 3.89
CA LEU A 54 -1.21 2.58 4.34
C LEU A 54 -2.72 2.38 4.54
N GLU A 55 -3.41 3.32 5.18
CA GLU A 55 -4.86 3.23 5.39
C GLU A 55 -5.65 3.32 4.08
N LEU A 56 -5.21 4.16 3.14
CA LEU A 56 -5.80 4.22 1.80
C LEU A 56 -5.57 2.92 1.03
N LEU A 57 -4.35 2.37 1.03
CA LEU A 57 -4.03 1.09 0.38
C LEU A 57 -4.83 -0.07 0.97
N ARG A 58 -4.96 -0.13 2.30
CA ARG A 58 -5.76 -1.16 2.99
C ARG A 58 -7.24 -1.06 2.60
N SER A 59 -7.76 0.15 2.52
CA SER A 59 -9.12 0.41 2.06
C SER A 59 -9.31 -0.01 0.61
N ALA A 60 -8.34 0.27 -0.27
CA ALA A 60 -8.38 -0.10 -1.69
C ALA A 60 -8.35 -1.63 -1.88
N ALA A 61 -7.53 -2.34 -1.11
CA ALA A 61 -7.38 -3.79 -1.19
C ALA A 61 -8.67 -4.58 -0.86
N SER A 62 -9.60 -3.97 -0.11
CA SER A 62 -10.88 -4.57 0.29
C SER A 62 -12.08 -4.00 -0.48
N ALA A 63 -11.87 -3.02 -1.35
CA ALA A 63 -12.92 -2.31 -2.06
C ALA A 63 -13.33 -3.01 -3.37
N ASP A 64 -14.58 -2.81 -3.79
CA ASP A 64 -14.97 -3.09 -5.17
C ASP A 64 -14.27 -2.13 -6.15
N LYS A 65 -14.32 -2.43 -7.46
CA LYS A 65 -13.63 -1.64 -8.49
C LYS A 65 -14.03 -0.17 -8.52
N ALA A 66 -15.29 0.16 -8.28
CA ALA A 66 -15.76 1.55 -8.32
C ALA A 66 -15.22 2.31 -7.10
N ARG A 67 -15.30 1.71 -5.92
CA ARG A 67 -14.77 2.28 -4.69
C ARG A 67 -13.23 2.37 -4.71
N GLN A 68 -12.56 1.38 -5.27
CA GLN A 68 -11.11 1.37 -5.45
C GLN A 68 -10.63 2.56 -6.30
N GLN A 69 -11.34 2.91 -7.38
CA GLN A 69 -11.01 4.09 -8.18
C GLN A 69 -11.12 5.41 -7.39
N VAL A 70 -12.10 5.54 -6.50
CA VAL A 70 -12.20 6.70 -5.60
C VAL A 70 -11.00 6.77 -4.66
N ILE A 71 -10.59 5.64 -4.11
CA ILE A 71 -9.44 5.56 -3.20
C ILE A 71 -8.12 5.86 -3.94
N HIS A 72 -7.97 5.41 -5.19
CA HIS A 72 -6.83 5.79 -6.04
C HIS A 72 -6.80 7.28 -6.35
N LYS A 73 -7.95 7.94 -6.52
CA LYS A 73 -8.01 9.40 -6.66
C LYS A 73 -7.54 10.11 -5.39
N ALA A 74 -7.92 9.61 -4.21
CA ALA A 74 -7.41 10.13 -2.93
C ALA A 74 -5.89 9.97 -2.79
N LEU A 75 -5.34 8.80 -3.14
CA LEU A 75 -3.89 8.58 -3.19
C LEU A 75 -3.19 9.50 -4.20
N HIS A 76 -3.79 9.71 -5.37
CA HIS A 76 -3.26 10.61 -6.39
C HIS A 76 -3.23 12.06 -5.92
N LEU A 77 -4.29 12.52 -5.24
CA LEU A 77 -4.35 13.85 -4.64
C LEU A 77 -3.21 14.02 -3.64
N MET A 78 -3.10 13.12 -2.65
CA MET A 78 -2.02 13.15 -1.66
C MET A 78 -0.63 13.17 -2.31
N ALA A 79 -0.39 12.27 -3.27
CA ALA A 79 0.88 12.20 -3.99
C ALA A 79 1.19 13.50 -4.74
N THR A 80 0.20 14.08 -5.43
CA THR A 80 0.37 15.32 -6.19
C THR A 80 0.65 16.52 -5.27
N THR A 81 -0.09 16.63 -4.17
CA THR A 81 0.09 17.70 -3.17
C THR A 81 1.50 17.66 -2.58
N ILE A 82 2.01 16.48 -2.19
CA ILE A 82 3.36 16.34 -1.63
C ILE A 82 4.45 16.59 -2.68
N LEU A 83 4.33 15.97 -3.87
CA LEU A 83 5.38 16.05 -4.90
C LEU A 83 5.49 17.45 -5.52
N SER A 84 4.37 18.16 -5.68
CA SER A 84 4.36 19.53 -6.22
C SER A 84 5.04 20.53 -5.29
N ALA A 85 4.89 20.37 -3.97
CA ALA A 85 5.61 21.16 -2.98
C ALA A 85 7.13 20.97 -3.06
N ASN A 86 7.59 19.76 -3.42
CA ASN A 86 9.01 19.42 -3.50
C ASN A 86 9.69 19.86 -4.81
N LYS A 87 9.03 20.68 -5.64
CA LYS A 87 9.54 21.22 -6.94
C LYS A 87 10.04 20.14 -7.91
N ASP A 88 9.51 18.94 -7.82
CA ASP A 88 9.91 17.79 -8.64
C ASP A 88 9.28 17.91 -10.06
N THR A 89 9.66 18.96 -10.77
CA THR A 89 8.98 19.59 -11.93
C THR A 89 9.23 18.89 -13.26
N LYS A 90 9.49 17.59 -13.24
CA LYS A 90 9.40 16.74 -14.44
C LYS A 90 8.36 15.66 -14.21
N LEU A 91 7.10 16.08 -14.07
CA LEU A 91 5.94 15.22 -14.31
C LEU A 91 5.89 14.88 -15.81
N LYS A 92 6.81 14.04 -16.28
CA LYS A 92 6.53 13.20 -17.46
C LYS A 92 5.24 12.42 -17.17
N LYS A 93 4.53 11.91 -18.18
CA LYS A 93 3.34 11.02 -18.07
C LYS A 93 3.64 9.74 -17.27
N SER A 94 3.91 9.91 -16.00
CA SER A 94 4.61 9.01 -15.09
C SER A 94 3.66 8.71 -13.96
N ASN A 95 3.70 7.48 -13.48
CA ASN A 95 2.90 7.03 -12.34
C ASN A 95 3.19 7.90 -11.10
N VAL A 96 2.33 8.89 -10.83
CA VAL A 96 2.50 9.87 -9.75
C VAL A 96 2.45 9.18 -8.39
N ILE A 97 1.48 8.27 -8.22
CA ILE A 97 1.34 7.46 -7.00
C ILE A 97 2.61 6.61 -6.80
N GLY A 98 3.09 5.93 -7.85
CA GLY A 98 4.31 5.14 -7.78
C GLY A 98 5.55 5.94 -7.37
N ARG A 99 5.73 7.16 -7.93
CA ARG A 99 6.83 8.05 -7.53
C ARG A 99 6.77 8.46 -6.07
N PHE A 100 5.57 8.85 -5.60
CA PHE A 100 5.37 9.20 -4.20
C PHE A 100 5.68 8.01 -3.29
N LEU A 101 5.09 6.85 -3.60
CA LEU A 101 5.27 5.64 -2.79
C LEU A 101 6.71 5.12 -2.85
N GLN A 102 7.49 5.36 -3.90
CA GLN A 102 8.89 4.97 -3.98
C GLN A 102 9.71 5.46 -2.77
N SER A 103 9.48 6.70 -2.33
CA SER A 103 10.16 7.29 -1.16
C SER A 103 9.68 6.72 0.17
N HIS A 104 8.55 6.01 0.18
CA HIS A 104 7.88 5.51 1.39
C HIS A 104 7.75 3.98 1.43
N VAL A 105 8.12 3.28 0.36
CA VAL A 105 7.84 1.85 0.16
C VAL A 105 8.49 0.99 1.23
N LEU A 106 9.71 1.33 1.68
CA LEU A 106 10.39 0.59 2.74
C LEU A 106 9.69 0.78 4.11
N GLY A 107 9.16 1.98 4.37
CA GLY A 107 8.38 2.25 5.58
C GLY A 107 7.04 1.53 5.58
N LEU A 108 6.36 1.49 4.43
CA LEU A 108 5.14 0.71 4.23
C LEU A 108 5.40 -0.79 4.41
N MET A 109 6.49 -1.29 3.81
CA MET A 109 6.91 -2.67 3.94
C MET A 109 7.14 -3.06 5.38
N ALA A 110 7.94 -2.30 6.15
CA ALA A 110 8.21 -2.60 7.55
C ALA A 110 6.91 -2.82 8.34
N ARG A 111 5.95 -1.89 8.21
CA ARG A 111 4.66 -1.95 8.91
C ARG A 111 3.80 -3.15 8.50
N LEU A 112 3.81 -3.51 7.22
CA LEU A 112 3.08 -4.69 6.72
C LEU A 112 3.75 -5.98 7.17
N THR A 113 5.08 -6.06 7.07
CA THR A 113 5.84 -7.26 7.44
C THR A 113 5.84 -7.50 8.93
N ASP A 114 5.76 -6.46 9.76
CA ASP A 114 5.59 -6.59 11.20
C ASP A 114 4.33 -7.43 11.47
N VAL A 115 3.19 -7.12 10.85
CA VAL A 115 1.95 -7.89 11.06
C VAL A 115 2.02 -9.29 10.42
N ILE A 116 2.61 -9.41 9.22
CA ILE A 116 2.64 -10.69 8.50
C ILE A 116 3.58 -11.71 9.18
N ASN A 117 4.74 -11.24 9.66
CA ASN A 117 5.79 -12.11 10.20
C ASN A 117 5.81 -12.17 11.74
N ASP A 118 5.23 -11.20 12.46
CA ASP A 118 5.13 -11.22 13.94
C ASP A 118 4.00 -12.13 14.44
N SER A 119 3.93 -13.34 13.88
CA SER A 119 3.06 -14.40 14.39
C SER A 119 3.51 -14.93 15.76
N ILE A 120 4.60 -14.42 16.33
CA ILE A 120 5.28 -14.96 17.51
C ILE A 120 5.07 -14.08 18.75
N SER A 121 5.10 -12.75 18.62
CA SER A 121 5.02 -11.86 19.80
C SER A 121 3.61 -11.31 20.02
N THR A 122 2.88 -11.00 18.95
CA THR A 122 1.54 -10.38 19.02
C THR A 122 0.41 -11.30 18.56
N HIS A 123 0.72 -12.44 17.94
CA HIS A 123 -0.23 -13.40 17.36
C HIS A 123 -1.42 -12.72 16.63
N PRO A 124 -1.15 -11.86 15.63
CA PRO A 124 -2.21 -11.15 14.94
C PRO A 124 -3.16 -12.16 14.27
N PRO A 125 -4.48 -11.90 14.26
CA PRO A 125 -5.44 -12.78 13.60
C PRO A 125 -5.05 -13.05 12.15
N ILE A 126 -5.25 -14.29 11.68
CA ILE A 126 -4.96 -14.68 10.28
C ILE A 126 -5.67 -13.77 9.26
N THR A 127 -6.85 -13.26 9.60
CA THR A 127 -7.60 -12.30 8.77
C THR A 127 -6.83 -10.99 8.58
N GLU A 128 -6.14 -10.52 9.62
CA GLU A 128 -5.32 -9.31 9.57
C GLU A 128 -4.04 -9.54 8.76
N GLN A 129 -3.37 -10.67 8.96
CA GLN A 129 -2.20 -11.06 8.14
C GLN A 129 -2.55 -11.14 6.65
N ARG A 130 -3.68 -11.77 6.31
CA ARG A 130 -4.20 -11.81 4.93
C ARG A 130 -4.51 -10.41 4.39
N SER A 131 -5.10 -9.55 5.22
CA SER A 131 -5.38 -8.15 4.86
C SER A 131 -4.10 -7.38 4.55
N CYS A 132 -3.03 -7.59 5.33
CA CYS A 132 -1.72 -6.99 5.07
C CYS A 132 -1.10 -7.50 3.76
N ILE A 133 -1.21 -8.79 3.45
CA ILE A 133 -0.75 -9.34 2.16
C ILE A 133 -1.53 -8.74 0.99
N ARG A 134 -2.86 -8.60 1.11
CA ARG A 134 -3.68 -7.93 0.07
C ARG A 134 -3.35 -6.45 -0.08
N THR A 135 -3.03 -5.78 1.03
CA THR A 135 -2.57 -4.39 1.02
C THR A 135 -1.21 -4.26 0.32
N LEU A 136 -0.32 -5.21 0.55
CA LEU A 136 0.97 -5.31 -0.15
C LEU A 136 0.79 -5.52 -1.66
N GLU A 137 -0.13 -6.42 -2.03
CA GLU A 137 -0.49 -6.64 -3.44
C GLU A 137 -1.00 -5.35 -4.10
N GLU A 138 -1.88 -4.62 -3.42
CA GLU A 138 -2.41 -3.35 -3.91
C GLU A 138 -1.30 -2.29 -4.07
N MET A 139 -0.38 -2.21 -3.11
CA MET A 139 0.80 -1.34 -3.19
C MET A 139 1.63 -1.66 -4.43
N ILE A 140 1.87 -2.95 -4.74
CA ILE A 140 2.63 -3.36 -5.93
C ILE A 140 1.91 -2.94 -7.21
N ARG A 141 0.58 -3.11 -7.29
CA ARG A 141 -0.21 -2.72 -8.47
C ARG A 141 -0.16 -1.23 -8.74
N VAL A 142 -0.22 -0.39 -7.70
CA VAL A 142 -0.15 1.07 -7.85
C VAL A 142 1.28 1.57 -8.00
N CYS A 143 2.29 0.91 -7.43
CA CYS A 143 3.70 1.30 -7.58
C CYS A 143 4.30 0.85 -8.90
N LYS A 144 3.97 -0.36 -9.38
CA LYS A 144 4.65 -0.99 -10.52
C LYS A 144 6.17 -1.03 -10.30
N GLY A 145 6.98 -0.76 -11.33
CA GLY A 145 8.45 -0.70 -11.25
C GLY A 145 9.02 0.20 -10.14
N TYR A 146 8.25 1.16 -9.61
CA TYR A 146 8.69 1.97 -8.46
C TYR A 146 8.86 1.17 -7.16
N ALA A 147 8.27 -0.03 -7.06
CA ALA A 147 8.43 -0.92 -5.92
C ALA A 147 9.74 -1.73 -5.93
N ARG A 148 10.57 -1.64 -6.98
CA ARG A 148 11.78 -2.47 -7.16
C ARG A 148 12.74 -2.50 -5.96
N ILE A 149 12.89 -1.36 -5.27
CA ILE A 149 13.79 -1.26 -4.09
C ILE A 149 13.32 -2.14 -2.93
N ALA A 150 12.01 -2.39 -2.83
CA ALA A 150 11.43 -3.27 -1.82
C ALA A 150 11.35 -4.73 -2.27
N ARG A 151 11.63 -5.06 -3.54
CA ARG A 151 11.48 -6.41 -4.11
C ARG A 151 12.07 -7.50 -3.22
N PRO A 152 13.32 -7.42 -2.71
CA PRO A 152 13.89 -8.47 -1.88
C PRO A 152 13.09 -8.71 -0.57
N GLN A 153 12.60 -7.63 0.05
CA GLN A 153 11.82 -7.70 1.29
C GLN A 153 10.43 -8.30 1.05
N ILE A 154 9.80 -7.91 -0.07
CA ILE A 154 8.51 -8.47 -0.51
C ILE A 154 8.67 -9.97 -0.74
N SER A 155 9.67 -10.36 -1.54
CA SER A 155 9.90 -11.77 -1.87
C SER A 155 10.15 -12.62 -0.63
N ALA A 156 11.00 -12.18 0.29
CA ALA A 156 11.29 -12.92 1.52
C ALA A 156 10.04 -13.08 2.39
N CYS A 157 9.24 -12.02 2.55
CA CYS A 157 7.99 -12.05 3.30
C CYS A 157 6.97 -13.03 2.67
N LEU A 158 6.78 -12.96 1.35
CA LEU A 158 5.85 -13.85 0.66
C LEU A 158 6.29 -15.31 0.69
N LEU A 159 7.59 -15.60 0.52
CA LEU A 159 8.13 -16.96 0.62
C LEU A 159 7.91 -17.58 2.01
N SER A 160 8.05 -16.77 3.07
CA SER A 160 7.72 -17.18 4.44
C SER A 160 6.21 -17.48 4.56
N ALA A 161 5.36 -16.56 4.11
CA ALA A 161 3.91 -16.68 4.22
C ALA A 161 3.30 -17.82 3.37
N ILE A 162 3.86 -18.12 2.18
CA ILE A 162 3.39 -19.21 1.29
C ILE A 162 3.48 -20.58 1.97
N SER A 163 4.42 -20.75 2.89
CA SER A 163 4.60 -21.98 3.66
C SER A 163 3.46 -22.23 4.66
N GLN A 164 2.66 -21.20 4.96
CA GLN A 164 1.49 -21.31 5.82
C GLN A 164 0.23 -21.50 4.97
N ASP A 165 -0.47 -22.63 5.13
CA ASP A 165 -1.69 -22.96 4.36
C ASP A 165 -2.72 -21.82 4.40
N ALA A 166 -2.86 -21.18 5.55
CA ALA A 166 -3.80 -20.10 5.76
C ALA A 166 -3.47 -18.83 4.94
N LEU A 167 -2.20 -18.53 4.67
CA LEU A 167 -1.80 -17.31 3.95
C LEU A 167 -1.52 -17.55 2.47
N ARG A 168 -1.26 -18.81 2.11
CA ARG A 168 -0.82 -19.25 0.78
C ARG A 168 -1.55 -18.55 -0.37
N GLU A 169 -2.88 -18.65 -0.44
CA GLU A 169 -3.66 -18.07 -1.55
C GLU A 169 -3.40 -16.56 -1.74
N ALA A 170 -3.44 -15.79 -0.65
CA ALA A 170 -3.19 -14.35 -0.70
C ALA A 170 -1.74 -14.07 -1.11
N SER A 171 -0.78 -14.84 -0.59
CA SER A 171 0.63 -14.68 -0.94
C SER A 171 0.92 -15.01 -2.40
N PHE A 172 0.24 -16.01 -2.96
CA PHE A 172 0.30 -16.35 -4.38
C PHE A 172 -0.24 -15.23 -5.26
N SER A 173 -1.42 -14.70 -4.93
CA SER A 173 -2.02 -13.56 -5.62
C SER A 173 -1.06 -12.36 -5.63
N CYS A 174 -0.47 -12.07 -4.46
CA CYS A 174 0.53 -11.01 -4.33
C CYS A 174 1.82 -11.29 -5.14
N TRP A 175 2.28 -12.54 -5.19
CA TRP A 175 3.43 -12.93 -6.01
C TRP A 175 3.16 -12.73 -7.50
N VAL A 176 1.99 -13.13 -7.97
CA VAL A 176 1.55 -12.88 -9.35
C VAL A 176 1.54 -11.38 -9.64
N ALA A 177 1.07 -10.55 -8.71
CA ALA A 177 1.10 -9.10 -8.89
C ALA A 177 2.53 -8.54 -9.03
N MET A 178 3.54 -9.13 -8.38
CA MET A 178 4.95 -8.78 -8.62
C MET A 178 5.34 -9.10 -10.07
N LEU A 179 5.04 -10.32 -10.53
CA LEU A 179 5.40 -10.77 -11.88
C LEU A 179 4.70 -9.94 -12.98
N THR A 180 3.51 -9.41 -12.72
CA THR A 180 2.74 -8.65 -13.72
C THR A 180 3.00 -7.14 -13.71
N ASN A 181 3.54 -6.58 -12.62
CA ASN A 181 3.65 -5.12 -12.46
C ASN A 181 5.09 -4.62 -12.30
N LEU A 182 6.05 -5.48 -11.98
CA LEU A 182 7.46 -5.11 -11.97
C LEU A 182 8.05 -5.14 -13.37
N GLU A 183 9.24 -4.53 -13.55
CA GLU A 183 9.92 -4.48 -14.84
C GLU A 183 10.56 -5.83 -15.17
N GLU A 184 10.89 -6.07 -16.45
CA GLU A 184 11.41 -7.35 -16.93
C GLU A 184 12.64 -7.83 -16.13
N GLU A 185 13.61 -6.95 -15.89
CA GLU A 185 14.80 -7.23 -15.08
C GLU A 185 14.45 -7.66 -13.63
N ASP A 186 13.38 -7.11 -13.07
CA ASP A 186 12.90 -7.47 -11.75
C ASP A 186 12.21 -8.83 -11.74
N VAL A 187 11.46 -9.14 -12.81
CA VAL A 187 10.78 -10.43 -13.00
C VAL A 187 11.79 -11.55 -13.22
N GLU A 188 12.83 -11.31 -14.01
CA GLU A 188 13.93 -12.27 -14.23
C GLU A 188 14.56 -12.71 -12.91
N ALA A 189 14.80 -11.77 -12.00
CA ALA A 189 15.33 -12.05 -10.67
C ALA A 189 14.40 -12.89 -9.77
N LEU A 190 13.12 -13.05 -10.15
CA LEU A 190 12.12 -13.82 -9.41
C LEU A 190 11.86 -15.21 -10.01
N ILE A 191 12.44 -15.53 -11.17
CA ILE A 191 12.15 -16.78 -11.90
C ILE A 191 12.46 -18.01 -11.06
N GLU A 192 13.65 -18.08 -10.46
CA GLU A 192 14.07 -19.22 -9.64
C GLU A 192 13.13 -19.43 -8.45
N ALA A 193 12.81 -18.36 -7.73
CA ALA A 193 11.86 -18.40 -6.61
C ALA A 193 10.45 -18.77 -7.07
N THR A 194 10.04 -18.36 -8.28
CA THR A 194 8.73 -18.72 -8.85
C THR A 194 8.64 -20.22 -9.12
N PHE A 195 9.67 -20.83 -9.72
CA PHE A 195 9.71 -22.29 -9.89
C PHE A 195 9.63 -23.02 -8.55
N PHE A 196 10.39 -22.57 -7.56
CA PHE A 196 10.36 -23.14 -6.22
C PHE A 196 8.97 -23.08 -5.58
N ILE A 197 8.28 -21.93 -5.72
CA ILE A 197 6.92 -21.73 -5.22
C ILE A 197 5.94 -22.67 -5.92
N THR A 198 5.99 -22.77 -7.26
CA THR A 198 5.09 -23.64 -8.02
C THR A 198 5.26 -25.09 -7.63
N ILE A 199 6.51 -25.60 -7.59
CA ILE A 199 6.82 -26.99 -7.22
C ILE A 199 6.27 -27.34 -5.83
N ARG A 200 6.40 -26.42 -4.86
CA ARG A 200 5.94 -26.68 -3.48
C ARG A 200 4.43 -26.69 -3.30
N VAL A 201 3.69 -26.08 -4.23
CA VAL A 201 2.25 -25.85 -4.05
C VAL A 201 1.39 -26.71 -4.94
N THR A 202 1.90 -27.16 -6.09
CA THR A 202 1.40 -28.41 -6.67
C THR A 202 1.70 -29.52 -5.68
N PRO A 203 0.69 -30.19 -5.09
CA PRO A 203 0.94 -31.42 -4.36
C PRO A 203 1.63 -32.39 -5.32
N ASP A 204 2.48 -33.27 -4.80
CA ASP A 204 2.87 -34.48 -5.51
C ASP A 204 1.59 -35.17 -6.00
N THR A 205 1.24 -34.93 -7.26
CA THR A 205 0.36 -35.81 -8.03
C THR A 205 1.24 -36.95 -8.52
N GLY A 206 1.82 -37.66 -7.56
CA GLY A 206 2.81 -38.69 -7.74
C GLY A 206 2.27 -40.04 -7.26
N HIS A 207 1.61 -40.71 -8.21
CA HIS A 207 1.48 -42.16 -8.41
C HIS A 207 0.98 -43.07 -7.27
#